data_AF-A0A9D6FGQ3-F1
#
_entry.id   AF-A0A9D6FGQ3-F1
#
_cell.length_a   1.000
_cell.length_b   1.000
_cell.length_c   1.000
_cell.angle_alpha   90.00
_cell.angle_beta   90.00
_cell.angle_gamma   90.00
#
_symmetry.space_group_name_H-M   'P 1'
#
loop_
_entity.id
_entity.type
_entity.pdbx_description
1 polymer ?
#
loop_
_entity_poly.entity_id
_entity_poly.type
_entity_poly.pdbx_seq_one_letter_code
_entity_poly.pdbx_strand_id
1 'polypeptide(L)'
;MLRVKINRNEYVLQDRASVLEAARSLGVYIPSLCSHPALPPVRHSASEAFVFRAAERIDGDGGGAHWDGCGLCAVEVDGELVRACASEIADGMTISTTSPEVVSYRKQRLAELLSNHPHACLTCAQSEGCPRTQCSSNVQVEERCCELFGSCELEKVSRFIGVPPSVSRYRPRGLPVLSEEPLFAWRPELCVSCLRCVRACRDLRGVGALAFVMTGGRPVVGTSVAPGRAESHCRFCGACVEVCPTGALLDKRHSVGTERERALVPCRNACPAGVDIPRLLRHIARGEPAKAARVIREKVPLAFAASYVCFHPCEEVCRRGEINEPISICRSKRFVVGEDGNEVRPALERRSPTGKKVAVIGSGPAGLTAAYYLARKGHD
;
A
#
# COMPACT_ATOMS: atom_id res chain seq x y z
N MET A 1 -5.23 -5.33 33.35
CA MET A 1 -5.79 -6.38 32.46
C MET A 1 -7.25 -6.06 32.28
N LEU A 2 -7.72 -6.00 31.04
CA LEU A 2 -9.11 -5.74 30.67
C LEU A 2 -9.72 -7.06 30.21
N ARG A 3 -10.81 -7.49 30.83
CA ARG A 3 -11.61 -8.65 30.42
C ARG A 3 -12.74 -8.14 29.57
N VAL A 4 -12.82 -8.64 28.34
CA VAL A 4 -13.86 -8.23 27.39
C VAL A 4 -14.48 -9.44 26.74
N LYS A 5 -15.76 -9.32 26.39
CA LYS A 5 -16.47 -10.34 25.64
C LYS A 5 -16.74 -9.83 24.24
N ILE A 6 -16.23 -10.51 23.22
CA ILE A 6 -16.53 -10.20 21.82
C ILE A 6 -17.31 -11.38 21.24
N ASN A 7 -18.56 -11.12 20.88
CA ASN A 7 -19.56 -12.12 20.53
C ASN A 7 -19.73 -13.15 21.66
N ARG A 8 -19.33 -14.40 21.43
CA ARG A 8 -19.44 -15.50 22.40
C ARG A 8 -18.13 -15.77 23.16
N ASN A 9 -17.04 -15.13 22.78
CA ASN A 9 -15.71 -15.42 23.29
C ASN A 9 -15.26 -14.36 24.29
N GLU A 10 -14.55 -14.79 25.32
CA GLU A 10 -13.91 -13.91 26.29
C GLU A 10 -12.42 -13.76 25.99
N TYR A 11 -11.92 -12.55 26.19
CA TYR A 11 -10.54 -12.18 25.93
C TYR A 11 -9.98 -11.37 27.08
N VAL A 12 -8.66 -11.46 27.26
CA VAL A 12 -7.91 -10.66 28.23
C VAL A 12 -6.90 -9.82 27.48
N LEU A 13 -6.97 -8.51 27.68
CA LEU A 13 -6.09 -7.52 27.05
C LEU A 13 -5.23 -6.85 28.11
N GLN A 14 -4.00 -6.49 27.73
CA GLN A 14 -3.07 -5.78 28.62
C GLN A 14 -3.13 -4.27 28.41
N ASP A 15 -3.35 -3.84 27.16
CA ASP A 15 -3.29 -2.44 26.77
C ASP A 15 -4.65 -1.84 26.46
N ARG A 16 -4.80 -0.54 26.71
CA ARG A 16 -5.92 0.25 26.21
C ARG A 16 -5.67 0.57 24.73
N ALA A 17 -6.65 0.25 23.90
CA ALA A 17 -6.67 0.55 22.48
C ALA A 17 -8.11 0.86 22.05
N SER A 18 -8.31 1.27 20.79
CA SER A 18 -9.67 1.29 20.26
C SER A 18 -10.24 -0.13 20.18
N VAL A 19 -11.56 -0.27 20.24
CA VAL A 19 -12.24 -1.57 20.07
C VAL A 19 -11.82 -2.25 18.76
N LEU A 20 -11.60 -1.49 17.70
CA LEU A 20 -11.14 -2.01 16.40
C LEU A 20 -9.71 -2.57 16.45
N GLU A 21 -8.78 -1.90 17.13
CA GLU A 21 -7.40 -2.36 17.29
C GLU A 21 -7.35 -3.60 18.20
N ALA A 22 -8.11 -3.58 19.30
CA ALA A 22 -8.25 -4.72 20.18
C ALA A 22 -8.79 -5.95 19.43
N ALA A 23 -9.91 -5.80 18.70
CA ALA A 23 -10.47 -6.88 17.89
C ALA A 23 -9.45 -7.45 16.88
N ARG A 24 -8.70 -6.58 16.19
CA ARG A 24 -7.64 -7.01 15.26
C ARG A 24 -6.54 -7.80 15.94
N SER A 25 -6.07 -7.36 17.12
CA SER A 25 -5.04 -8.08 17.89
C SER A 25 -5.49 -9.47 18.33
N LEU A 26 -6.81 -9.66 18.49
CA LEU A 26 -7.44 -10.91 18.89
C LEU A 26 -7.89 -11.78 17.69
N GLY A 27 -7.60 -11.36 16.45
CA GLY A 27 -8.02 -12.06 15.24
C GLY A 27 -9.51 -11.94 14.93
N VAL A 28 -10.25 -11.05 15.60
CA VAL A 28 -11.66 -10.77 15.32
C VAL A 28 -11.77 -9.71 14.23
N TYR A 29 -12.39 -10.08 13.10
CA TYR A 29 -12.56 -9.17 11.97
C TYR A 29 -13.74 -8.22 12.17
N ILE A 30 -13.46 -6.92 12.10
CA ILE A 30 -14.45 -5.84 12.02
C ILE A 30 -14.16 -5.06 10.72
N PRO A 31 -15.11 -4.95 9.77
CA PRO A 31 -14.87 -4.34 8.48
C PRO A 31 -14.60 -2.83 8.62
N SER A 32 -13.65 -2.31 7.85
CA SER A 32 -13.35 -0.87 7.80
C SER A 32 -12.62 -0.52 6.52
N LEU A 33 -12.92 0.64 5.91
CA LEU A 33 -12.18 1.13 4.73
C LEU A 33 -11.33 2.38 5.02
N CYS A 34 -11.63 3.14 6.09
CA CYS A 34 -10.82 4.29 6.46
C CYS A 34 -9.70 3.92 7.44
N SER A 35 -9.92 3.01 8.40
CA SER A 35 -8.86 2.59 9.34
C SER A 35 -7.75 1.80 8.63
N HIS A 36 -6.49 2.05 8.97
CA HIS A 36 -5.32 1.31 8.50
C HIS A 36 -4.28 1.23 9.63
N PRO A 37 -3.65 0.08 9.91
CA PRO A 37 -2.75 -0.07 11.07
C PRO A 37 -1.55 0.89 11.09
N ALA A 38 -1.05 1.27 9.91
CA ALA A 38 0.09 2.18 9.79
C ALA A 38 -0.30 3.68 9.65
N LEU A 39 -1.57 4.04 9.84
CA LEU A 39 -2.04 5.43 9.69
C LEU A 39 -2.77 5.90 10.96
N PRO A 40 -2.63 7.18 11.34
CA PRO A 40 -3.37 7.73 12.47
C PRO A 40 -4.89 7.71 12.21
N PRO A 41 -5.74 7.75 13.25
CA PRO A 41 -7.19 7.79 13.09
C PRO A 41 -7.66 9.00 12.27
N VAL A 42 -8.71 8.80 11.47
CA VAL A 42 -9.18 9.83 10.52
C VAL A 42 -9.82 11.04 11.18
N ARG A 43 -10.40 10.88 12.38
CA ARG A 43 -11.05 11.94 13.14
C ARG A 43 -10.12 13.12 13.48
N HIS A 44 -8.81 12.92 13.50
CA HIS A 44 -7.84 13.98 13.76
C HIS A 44 -7.48 14.79 12.51
N SER A 45 -7.98 14.39 11.33
CA SER A 45 -7.74 15.10 10.08
C SER A 45 -8.72 16.26 9.92
N ALA A 46 -8.18 17.47 9.88
CA ALA A 46 -8.91 18.68 9.49
C ALA A 46 -8.89 18.88 7.97
N SER A 47 -9.97 19.41 7.41
CA SER A 47 -10.09 19.80 6.00
C SER A 47 -9.37 21.11 5.70
N GLU A 48 -8.92 21.26 4.46
CA GLU A 48 -8.44 22.53 3.93
C GLU A 48 -9.60 23.42 3.47
N ALA A 49 -9.31 24.69 3.17
CA ALA A 49 -10.30 25.61 2.60
C ALA A 49 -10.60 25.29 1.12
N PHE A 50 -9.60 24.83 0.37
CA PHE A 50 -9.73 24.44 -1.02
C PHE A 50 -8.81 23.26 -1.34
N VAL A 51 -9.10 22.58 -2.44
CA VAL A 51 -8.19 21.64 -3.10
C VAL A 51 -8.30 21.78 -4.61
N PHE A 52 -7.37 21.19 -5.36
CA PHE A 52 -7.48 21.08 -6.81
C PHE A 52 -7.78 19.65 -7.26
N ARG A 53 -8.57 19.53 -8.32
CA ARG A 53 -8.77 18.29 -9.08
C ARG A 53 -8.62 18.61 -10.55
N ALA A 54 -7.53 18.16 -11.17
CA ALA A 54 -7.10 18.73 -12.45
C ALA A 54 -6.95 20.25 -12.31
N ALA A 55 -7.36 21.01 -13.34
CA ALA A 55 -7.36 22.47 -13.33
C ALA A 55 -8.48 23.09 -12.45
N GLU A 56 -9.44 22.29 -11.98
CA GLU A 56 -10.57 22.79 -11.20
C GLU A 56 -10.16 22.99 -9.73
N ARG A 57 -10.40 24.20 -9.22
CA ARG A 57 -10.35 24.50 -7.79
C ARG A 57 -11.71 24.18 -7.17
N ILE A 58 -11.69 23.40 -6.09
CA ILE A 58 -12.87 23.02 -5.33
C ILE A 58 -12.74 23.65 -3.95
N ASP A 59 -13.58 24.63 -3.66
CA ASP A 59 -13.69 25.23 -2.33
C ASP A 59 -14.62 24.39 -1.44
N GLY A 60 -14.26 24.24 -0.17
CA GLY A 60 -15.05 23.49 0.81
C GLY A 60 -16.15 24.31 1.47
N ASP A 61 -17.07 23.62 2.15
CA ASP A 61 -18.13 24.21 2.98
C ASP A 61 -17.56 25.00 4.20
N GLY A 62 -16.25 24.93 4.42
CA GLY A 62 -15.50 25.60 5.49
C GLY A 62 -14.18 24.87 5.80
N GLY A 63 -13.11 25.61 6.08
CA GLY A 63 -11.83 25.04 6.52
C GLY A 63 -11.90 24.50 7.96
N GLY A 64 -11.16 23.43 8.26
CA GLY A 64 -11.09 22.86 9.61
C GLY A 64 -12.20 21.87 9.97
N ALA A 65 -13.11 21.56 9.04
CA ALA A 65 -14.14 20.55 9.27
C ALA A 65 -13.53 19.14 9.37
N HIS A 66 -14.12 18.31 10.23
CA HIS A 66 -13.68 16.94 10.46
C HIS A 66 -14.57 15.94 9.72
N TRP A 67 -13.98 14.81 9.32
CA TRP A 67 -14.73 13.67 8.80
C TRP A 67 -14.72 12.51 9.78
N ASP A 68 -15.93 12.03 10.05
CA ASP A 68 -16.25 11.05 11.06
C ASP A 68 -15.88 9.59 10.69
N GLY A 69 -15.37 9.37 9.48
CA GLY A 69 -14.99 8.05 9.01
C GLY A 69 -16.08 7.33 8.23
N CYS A 70 -15.74 6.14 7.73
CA CYS A 70 -16.62 5.40 6.81
C CYS A 70 -17.85 4.78 7.49
N GLY A 71 -17.83 4.60 8.81
CA GLY A 71 -18.92 3.98 9.59
C GLY A 71 -19.03 2.46 9.49
N LEU A 72 -18.27 1.79 8.61
CA LEU A 72 -18.37 0.33 8.43
C LEU A 72 -17.94 -0.48 9.66
N CYS A 73 -17.14 0.12 10.55
CA CYS A 73 -16.66 -0.53 11.77
C CYS A 73 -17.67 -0.49 12.93
N ALA A 74 -18.95 -0.26 12.64
CA ALA A 74 -20.00 -0.26 13.66
C ALA A 74 -20.03 -1.61 14.41
N VAL A 75 -20.23 -1.54 15.71
CA VAL A 75 -20.39 -2.66 16.64
C VAL A 75 -21.39 -2.24 17.71
N GLU A 76 -22.03 -3.21 18.32
CA GLU A 76 -22.89 -2.97 19.48
C GLU A 76 -22.06 -3.22 20.74
N VAL A 77 -22.05 -2.27 21.67
CA VAL A 77 -21.36 -2.35 22.95
C VAL A 77 -22.39 -2.10 24.04
N ASP A 78 -22.59 -3.09 24.90
CA ASP A 78 -23.53 -3.02 26.02
C ASP A 78 -24.95 -2.56 25.61
N GLY A 79 -25.38 -2.93 24.40
CA GLY A 79 -26.69 -2.60 23.82
C GLY A 79 -26.73 -1.32 22.99
N GLU A 80 -25.63 -0.57 22.89
CA GLU A 80 -25.55 0.67 22.11
C GLU A 80 -24.69 0.51 20.85
N LEU A 81 -25.17 1.05 19.72
CA LEU A 81 -24.42 1.05 18.48
C LEU A 81 -23.32 2.13 18.49
N VAL A 82 -22.06 1.69 18.41
CA VAL A 82 -20.89 2.58 18.45
C VAL A 82 -19.91 2.28 17.31
N ARG A 83 -18.94 3.18 17.09
CA ARG A 83 -17.88 3.00 16.10
C ARG A 83 -16.64 2.39 16.74
N ALA A 84 -16.29 1.15 16.35
CA ALA A 84 -15.14 0.46 16.94
C ALA A 84 -13.80 1.22 16.80
N CYS A 85 -13.62 2.04 15.74
CA CYS A 85 -12.40 2.82 15.54
C CYS A 85 -12.27 4.08 16.43
N ALA A 86 -13.37 4.47 17.08
CA ALA A 86 -13.45 5.67 17.92
C ALA A 86 -13.73 5.36 19.39
N SER A 87 -14.34 4.21 19.69
CA SER A 87 -14.58 3.74 21.05
C SER A 87 -13.33 3.10 21.64
N GLU A 88 -12.94 3.52 22.85
CA GLU A 88 -11.89 2.88 23.63
C GLU A 88 -12.41 1.60 24.28
N ILE A 89 -11.55 0.59 24.40
CA ILE A 89 -11.90 -0.66 25.07
C ILE A 89 -11.77 -0.51 26.60
N ALA A 90 -12.77 -0.99 27.33
CA ALA A 90 -12.80 -0.96 28.79
C ALA A 90 -13.07 -2.36 29.38
N ASP A 91 -12.74 -2.51 30.66
CA ASP A 91 -12.96 -3.75 31.40
C ASP A 91 -14.47 -4.02 31.54
N GLY A 92 -14.88 -5.27 31.36
CA GLY A 92 -16.27 -5.69 31.42
C GLY A 92 -17.10 -5.45 30.16
N MET A 93 -16.55 -4.81 29.11
CA MET A 93 -17.30 -4.53 27.88
C MET A 93 -17.80 -5.81 27.19
N THR A 94 -19.07 -5.80 26.78
CA THR A 94 -19.65 -6.82 25.91
C THR A 94 -19.91 -6.26 24.51
N ILE A 95 -19.21 -6.79 23.52
CA ILE A 95 -19.20 -6.30 22.14
C ILE A 95 -19.84 -7.35 21.23
N SER A 96 -20.86 -6.96 20.46
CA SER A 96 -21.45 -7.78 19.39
C SER A 96 -21.09 -7.21 18.02
N THR A 97 -20.53 -8.05 17.14
CA THR A 97 -20.14 -7.65 15.78
C THR A 97 -21.12 -8.12 14.70
N THR A 98 -22.15 -8.88 15.10
CA THR A 98 -23.10 -9.57 14.21
C THR A 98 -24.56 -9.38 14.61
N SER A 99 -24.88 -8.45 15.53
CA SER A 99 -26.29 -8.19 15.87
C SER A 99 -27.08 -7.70 14.65
N PRO A 100 -28.41 -7.91 14.61
CA PRO A 100 -29.23 -7.45 13.50
C PRO A 100 -29.08 -5.95 13.21
N GLU A 101 -28.95 -5.13 14.26
CA GLU A 101 -28.74 -3.70 14.15
C GLU A 101 -27.38 -3.37 13.52
N VAL A 102 -26.29 -4.00 13.96
CA VAL A 102 -24.95 -3.83 13.38
C VAL A 102 -24.94 -4.21 11.89
N VAL A 103 -25.57 -5.33 11.54
CA VAL A 103 -25.64 -5.80 10.14
C VAL A 103 -26.43 -4.81 9.28
N SER A 104 -27.59 -4.36 9.76
CA SER A 104 -28.43 -3.38 9.08
C SER A 104 -27.69 -2.06 8.84
N TYR A 105 -27.06 -1.52 9.89
CA TYR A 105 -26.29 -0.28 9.82
C TYR A 105 -25.12 -0.39 8.83
N ARG A 106 -24.35 -1.48 8.87
CA ARG A 106 -23.24 -1.69 7.93
C ARG A 106 -23.71 -1.73 6.47
N LYS A 107 -24.85 -2.36 6.20
CA LYS A 107 -25.44 -2.39 4.85
C LYS A 107 -25.86 -1.00 4.38
N GLN A 108 -26.52 -0.22 5.24
CA GLN A 108 -26.89 1.16 4.94
C GLN A 108 -25.67 2.03 4.64
N ARG A 109 -24.65 2.00 5.51
CA ARG A 109 -23.40 2.74 5.30
C ARG A 109 -22.66 2.31 4.02
N LEU A 110 -22.65 1.02 3.71
CA LEU A 110 -22.07 0.52 2.48
C LEU A 110 -22.84 1.04 1.26
N ALA A 111 -24.17 1.01 1.28
CA ALA A 111 -24.99 1.56 0.18
C ALA A 111 -24.70 3.05 -0.07
N GLU A 112 -24.56 3.84 1.00
CA GLU A 112 -24.18 5.25 0.89
C GLU A 112 -22.80 5.44 0.23
N LEU A 113 -21.80 4.62 0.60
CA LEU A 113 -20.48 4.66 -0.04
C LEU A 113 -20.56 4.28 -1.52
N LEU A 114 -21.28 3.20 -1.84
CA LEU A 114 -21.42 2.69 -3.20
C LEU A 114 -22.26 3.60 -4.10
N SER A 115 -23.12 4.46 -3.54
CA SER A 115 -23.84 5.46 -4.35
C SER A 115 -22.91 6.43 -5.09
N ASN A 116 -21.62 6.51 -4.71
CA ASN A 116 -20.61 7.38 -5.34
C ASN A 116 -19.42 6.60 -5.90
N HIS A 117 -19.57 5.28 -6.02
CA HIS A 117 -18.55 4.40 -6.57
C HIS A 117 -19.19 3.48 -7.62
N PRO A 118 -18.62 3.38 -8.84
CA PRO A 118 -19.01 2.35 -9.80
C PRO A 118 -18.98 0.96 -9.16
N HIS A 119 -20.15 0.33 -9.00
CA HIS A 119 -20.27 -0.91 -8.21
C HIS A 119 -20.93 -2.07 -8.96
N ALA A 120 -21.08 -1.98 -10.29
CA ALA A 120 -21.59 -3.09 -11.09
C ALA A 120 -20.71 -4.34 -10.94
N CYS A 121 -19.40 -4.17 -10.70
CA CYS A 121 -18.48 -5.29 -10.43
C CYS A 121 -18.81 -6.08 -9.14
N LEU A 122 -19.53 -5.46 -8.20
CA LEU A 122 -19.91 -6.09 -6.92
C LEU A 122 -21.25 -6.80 -6.99
N THR A 123 -22.08 -6.50 -7.99
CA THR A 123 -23.44 -7.04 -8.14
C THR A 123 -23.62 -7.91 -9.39
N CYS A 124 -22.63 -7.93 -10.30
CA CYS A 124 -22.68 -8.73 -11.52
C CYS A 124 -22.57 -10.24 -11.23
N ALA A 125 -23.57 -11.00 -11.66
CA ALA A 125 -23.61 -12.45 -11.54
C ALA A 125 -22.53 -13.17 -12.39
N GLN A 126 -22.02 -12.52 -13.45
CA GLN A 126 -20.98 -13.06 -14.33
C GLN A 126 -19.57 -12.64 -13.90
N SER A 127 -19.41 -12.05 -12.70
CA SER A 127 -18.14 -11.48 -12.26
C SER A 127 -17.04 -12.53 -12.09
N GLU A 128 -17.39 -13.76 -11.73
CA GLU A 128 -16.52 -14.93 -11.75
C GLU A 128 -16.36 -15.49 -13.16
N GLY A 129 -15.12 -15.77 -13.59
CA GLY A 129 -14.83 -16.32 -14.91
C GLY A 129 -14.98 -15.34 -16.09
N CYS A 130 -15.40 -14.09 -15.87
CA CYS A 130 -15.47 -13.08 -16.94
C CYS A 130 -14.09 -12.83 -17.59
N PRO A 131 -13.94 -12.90 -18.93
CA PRO A 131 -12.68 -12.61 -19.60
C PRO A 131 -12.30 -11.12 -19.56
N ARG A 132 -13.26 -10.24 -19.20
CA ARG A 132 -13.10 -8.78 -19.08
C ARG A 132 -12.67 -8.06 -20.37
N THR A 133 -12.61 -8.75 -21.50
CA THR A 133 -12.33 -8.19 -22.83
C THR A 133 -13.57 -7.55 -23.47
N GLN A 134 -14.74 -8.13 -23.24
CA GLN A 134 -16.03 -7.61 -23.69
C GLN A 134 -17.06 -7.74 -22.56
N CYS A 135 -17.88 -6.70 -22.37
CA CYS A 135 -18.97 -6.74 -21.39
C CYS A 135 -20.23 -7.37 -22.01
N SER A 136 -20.49 -8.63 -21.67
CA SER A 136 -21.70 -9.38 -22.05
C SER A 136 -22.98 -8.82 -21.41
N SER A 137 -22.87 -8.19 -20.25
CA SER A 137 -24.00 -7.59 -19.53
C SER A 137 -24.35 -6.16 -19.97
N ASN A 138 -23.72 -5.66 -21.04
CA ASN A 138 -23.91 -4.32 -21.60
C ASN A 138 -23.87 -3.17 -20.56
N VAL A 139 -23.02 -3.31 -19.53
CA VAL A 139 -22.76 -2.26 -18.55
C VAL A 139 -22.05 -1.10 -19.24
N GLN A 140 -22.44 0.14 -18.94
CA GLN A 140 -21.79 1.35 -19.45
C GLN A 140 -20.30 1.35 -19.10
N VAL A 141 -19.45 1.88 -19.99
CA VAL A 141 -17.98 1.78 -19.85
C VAL A 141 -17.51 2.34 -18.50
N GLU A 142 -18.13 3.42 -18.06
CA GLU A 142 -17.85 4.14 -16.82
C GLU A 142 -18.25 3.35 -15.57
N GLU A 143 -19.17 2.39 -15.71
CA GLU A 143 -19.70 1.53 -14.65
C GLU A 143 -19.04 0.15 -14.63
N ARG A 144 -18.22 -0.20 -15.64
CA ARG A 144 -17.59 -1.52 -15.77
C ARG A 144 -16.55 -1.78 -14.66
N CYS A 145 -16.16 -3.05 -14.54
CA CYS A 145 -15.12 -3.47 -13.61
C CYS A 145 -13.81 -2.71 -13.83
N CYS A 146 -13.24 -2.15 -12.76
CA CYS A 146 -11.95 -1.46 -12.81
C CYS A 146 -10.77 -2.44 -12.78
N GLU A 147 -9.56 -1.90 -13.01
CA GLU A 147 -8.30 -2.65 -13.08
C GLU A 147 -7.96 -3.45 -11.82
N LEU A 148 -8.43 -3.01 -10.63
CA LEU A 148 -8.21 -3.73 -9.37
C LEU A 148 -9.24 -4.83 -9.07
N PHE A 149 -10.23 -5.04 -9.93
CA PHE A 149 -11.25 -6.06 -9.67
C PHE A 149 -10.63 -7.45 -9.46
N GLY A 150 -11.06 -8.15 -8.41
CA GLY A 150 -10.47 -9.40 -7.93
C GLY A 150 -9.40 -9.23 -6.85
N SER A 151 -8.94 -7.99 -6.60
CA SER A 151 -7.85 -7.72 -5.66
C SER A 151 -8.08 -6.53 -4.72
N CYS A 152 -9.08 -5.68 -4.96
CA CYS A 152 -9.31 -4.50 -4.13
C CYS A 152 -9.92 -4.83 -2.76
N GLU A 153 -9.65 -3.97 -1.77
CA GLU A 153 -10.13 -4.13 -0.40
C GLU A 153 -11.64 -3.83 -0.29
N LEU A 154 -12.13 -2.82 -1.03
CA LEU A 154 -13.56 -2.51 -1.09
C LEU A 154 -14.40 -3.73 -1.48
N GLU A 155 -13.94 -4.52 -2.45
CA GLU A 155 -14.63 -5.74 -2.88
C GLU A 155 -14.70 -6.77 -1.76
N LYS A 156 -13.59 -7.03 -1.06
CA LYS A 156 -13.54 -7.96 0.09
C LYS A 156 -14.47 -7.52 1.21
N VAL A 157 -14.45 -6.23 1.55
CA VAL A 157 -15.34 -5.64 2.58
C VAL A 157 -16.81 -5.72 2.14
N SER A 158 -17.09 -5.42 0.87
CA SER A 158 -18.45 -5.46 0.31
C SER A 158 -19.01 -6.87 0.31
N ARG A 159 -18.21 -7.88 -0.05
CA ARG A 159 -18.63 -9.30 0.04
C ARG A 159 -18.91 -9.72 1.48
N PHE A 160 -18.08 -9.28 2.43
CA PHE A 160 -18.28 -9.59 3.85
C PHE A 160 -19.57 -8.99 4.41
N ILE A 161 -19.87 -7.73 4.09
CA ILE A 161 -21.08 -7.04 4.58
C ILE A 161 -22.33 -7.51 3.81
N GLY A 162 -22.17 -7.81 2.52
CA GLY A 162 -23.24 -8.05 1.57
C GLY A 162 -23.81 -6.73 1.03
N VAL A 163 -23.68 -6.50 -0.28
CA VAL A 163 -24.26 -5.33 -0.95
C VAL A 163 -25.80 -5.44 -0.88
N PRO A 164 -26.50 -4.46 -0.28
CA PRO A 164 -27.94 -4.54 -0.17
C PRO A 164 -28.61 -4.30 -1.54
N PRO A 165 -29.75 -4.97 -1.84
CA PRO A 165 -30.51 -4.74 -3.07
C PRO A 165 -31.02 -3.30 -3.22
N SER A 166 -31.14 -2.57 -2.10
CA SER A 166 -31.59 -1.17 -2.05
C SER A 166 -30.53 -0.15 -2.51
N VAL A 167 -29.30 -0.59 -2.85
CA VAL A 167 -28.28 0.34 -3.34
C VAL A 167 -28.75 0.98 -4.65
N SER A 168 -28.74 2.31 -4.68
CA SER A 168 -29.09 3.05 -5.89
C SER A 168 -28.07 2.78 -6.98
N ARG A 169 -28.52 2.64 -8.24
CA ARG A 169 -27.61 2.58 -9.38
C ARG A 169 -26.67 3.78 -9.37
N TYR A 170 -25.39 3.52 -9.60
CA TYR A 170 -24.38 4.56 -9.70
C TYR A 170 -24.70 5.50 -10.86
N ARG A 171 -24.52 6.81 -10.64
CA ARG A 171 -24.58 7.81 -11.71
C ARG A 171 -23.17 8.35 -11.92
N PRO A 172 -22.59 8.19 -13.13
CA PRO A 172 -21.30 8.78 -13.45
C PRO A 172 -21.29 10.28 -13.15
N ARG A 173 -20.25 10.71 -12.43
CA ARG A 173 -20.00 12.11 -12.05
C ARG A 173 -19.19 12.85 -13.11
N GLY A 174 -18.61 12.13 -14.08
CA GLY A 174 -17.81 12.71 -15.15
C GLY A 174 -16.46 13.26 -14.67
N LEU A 175 -15.90 12.71 -13.58
CA LEU A 175 -14.62 13.20 -13.05
C LEU A 175 -13.46 12.82 -13.98
N PRO A 176 -12.47 13.72 -14.18
CA PRO A 176 -11.36 13.48 -15.08
C PRO A 176 -10.43 12.38 -14.56
N VAL A 177 -9.93 11.55 -15.47
CA VAL A 177 -8.81 10.64 -15.20
C VAL A 177 -7.52 11.45 -15.28
N LEU A 178 -6.71 11.42 -14.22
CA LEU A 178 -5.45 12.16 -14.14
C LEU A 178 -4.29 11.19 -14.36
N SER A 179 -3.84 11.08 -15.59
CA SER A 179 -2.80 10.12 -16.04
C SER A 179 -1.54 10.77 -16.59
N GLU A 180 -1.47 12.10 -16.67
CA GLU A 180 -0.34 12.78 -17.34
C GLU A 180 0.91 12.82 -16.47
N GLU A 181 0.76 12.93 -15.14
CA GLU A 181 1.91 13.01 -14.22
C GLU A 181 2.67 11.68 -14.08
N PRO A 182 3.97 11.71 -13.71
CA PRO A 182 4.81 10.52 -13.60
C PRO A 182 4.28 9.45 -12.64
N LEU A 183 4.61 8.19 -12.94
CA LEU A 183 4.41 6.97 -12.14
C LEU A 183 2.98 6.56 -11.78
N PHE A 184 2.07 7.48 -11.47
CA PHE A 184 0.79 7.17 -10.85
C PHE A 184 -0.40 7.79 -11.59
N ALA A 185 -1.46 7.02 -11.78
CA ALA A 185 -2.75 7.49 -12.27
C ALA A 185 -3.72 7.80 -11.13
N TRP A 186 -4.60 8.79 -11.31
CA TRP A 186 -5.75 9.04 -10.45
C TRP A 186 -7.04 8.82 -11.23
N ARG A 187 -7.95 8.02 -10.69
CA ARG A 187 -9.34 7.89 -11.14
C ARG A 187 -10.27 8.30 -9.99
N PRO A 188 -10.56 9.60 -9.80
CA PRO A 188 -11.38 10.09 -8.68
C PRO A 188 -12.78 9.47 -8.62
N GLU A 189 -13.29 9.03 -9.77
CA GLU A 189 -14.55 8.29 -9.91
C GLU A 189 -14.61 7.04 -9.01
N LEU A 190 -13.46 6.39 -8.80
CA LEU A 190 -13.31 5.19 -7.97
C LEU A 190 -13.01 5.50 -6.49
N CYS A 191 -12.98 6.77 -6.09
CA CYS A 191 -12.68 7.16 -4.72
C CYS A 191 -13.90 6.97 -3.80
N VAL A 192 -13.68 6.32 -2.65
CA VAL A 192 -14.69 6.17 -1.57
C VAL A 192 -14.46 7.14 -0.41
N SER A 193 -13.68 8.20 -0.64
CA SER A 193 -13.42 9.28 0.34
C SER A 193 -12.92 8.82 1.71
N CYS A 194 -12.12 7.74 1.76
CA CYS A 194 -11.62 7.15 3.01
C CYS A 194 -10.48 7.94 3.69
N LEU A 195 -9.93 8.94 3.00
CA LEU A 195 -8.80 9.78 3.43
C LEU A 195 -7.53 9.02 3.84
N ARG A 196 -7.37 7.75 3.45
CA ARG A 196 -6.11 7.02 3.69
C ARG A 196 -4.95 7.67 2.92
N CYS A 197 -5.18 8.06 1.68
CA CYS A 197 -4.17 8.71 0.84
C CYS A 197 -3.68 10.05 1.43
N VAL A 198 -4.59 10.88 1.94
CA VAL A 198 -4.28 12.16 2.60
C VAL A 198 -3.44 11.90 3.85
N ARG A 199 -3.87 11.01 4.75
CA ARG A 199 -3.12 10.69 5.97
C ARG A 199 -1.77 10.03 5.69
N ALA A 200 -1.68 9.18 4.67
CA ALA A 200 -0.40 8.62 4.25
C ALA A 200 0.55 9.70 3.70
N CYS A 201 0.03 10.67 2.95
CA CYS A 201 0.83 11.74 2.37
C CYS A 201 1.25 12.78 3.42
N ARG A 202 0.32 13.25 4.25
CA ARG A 202 0.55 14.28 5.26
C ARG A 202 1.19 13.70 6.51
N ASP A 203 0.56 12.73 7.15
CA ASP A 203 0.92 12.34 8.52
C ASP A 203 2.04 11.29 8.53
N LEU A 204 2.03 10.34 7.59
CA LEU A 204 3.07 9.29 7.52
C LEU A 204 4.33 9.71 6.75
N ARG A 205 4.19 10.59 5.75
CA ARG A 205 5.32 11.01 4.89
C ARG A 205 5.78 12.44 5.17
N GLY A 206 4.97 13.27 5.84
CA GLY A 206 5.29 14.68 6.09
C GLY A 206 5.31 15.52 4.80
N VAL A 207 4.53 15.15 3.78
CA VAL A 207 4.54 15.82 2.47
C VAL A 207 3.33 16.73 2.31
N GLY A 208 2.11 16.23 2.54
CA GLY A 208 0.90 17.04 2.42
C GLY A 208 0.52 17.46 1.00
N ALA A 209 0.98 16.74 -0.04
CA ALA A 209 0.62 17.01 -1.44
C ALA A 209 -0.84 16.68 -1.77
N LEU A 210 -1.45 15.79 -1.00
CA LEU A 210 -2.87 15.47 -1.06
C LEU A 210 -3.56 16.02 0.18
N ALA A 211 -4.69 16.67 -0.06
CA ALA A 211 -5.56 17.24 0.96
C ALA A 211 -7.02 16.89 0.65
N PHE A 212 -7.94 17.39 1.48
CA PHE A 212 -9.36 17.27 1.22
C PHE A 212 -10.11 18.50 1.68
N VAL A 213 -11.22 18.77 1.02
CA VAL A 213 -12.28 19.66 1.51
C VAL A 213 -13.50 18.84 1.90
N MET A 214 -14.38 19.43 2.72
CA MET A 214 -15.73 18.91 2.94
C MET A 214 -16.70 19.60 1.98
N THR A 215 -17.51 18.82 1.27
CA THR A 215 -18.55 19.31 0.37
C THR A 215 -19.81 18.48 0.56
N GLY A 216 -20.91 19.10 0.95
CA GLY A 216 -22.17 18.41 1.22
C GLY A 216 -22.01 17.31 2.27
N GLY A 217 -21.22 17.56 3.31
CA GLY A 217 -20.94 16.59 4.39
C GLY A 217 -20.01 15.44 4.00
N ARG A 218 -19.34 15.50 2.84
CA ARG A 218 -18.45 14.43 2.37
C ARG A 218 -17.04 14.92 2.02
N PRO A 219 -16.01 14.11 2.27
CA PRO A 219 -14.65 14.48 1.88
C PRO A 219 -14.46 14.40 0.37
N VAL A 220 -13.86 15.44 -0.19
CA VAL A 220 -13.45 15.52 -1.59
C VAL A 220 -11.93 15.67 -1.60
N VAL A 221 -11.24 14.63 -2.06
CA VAL A 221 -9.77 14.63 -2.12
C VAL A 221 -9.28 15.37 -3.36
N GLY A 222 -8.24 16.18 -3.19
CA GLY A 222 -7.56 16.94 -4.22
C GLY A 222 -6.08 17.14 -3.89
N THR A 223 -5.34 17.80 -4.77
CA THR A 223 -4.01 18.32 -4.49
C THR A 223 -4.12 19.61 -3.67
N SER A 224 -3.12 19.88 -2.82
CA SER A 224 -3.21 20.90 -1.76
C SER A 224 -2.85 22.32 -2.20
N VAL A 225 -1.92 22.49 -3.15
CA VAL A 225 -1.36 23.81 -3.49
C VAL A 225 -1.71 24.21 -4.93
N ALA A 226 -1.65 23.26 -5.85
CA ALA A 226 -1.80 23.50 -7.29
C ALA A 226 -2.42 22.28 -8.00
N PRO A 227 -2.91 22.43 -9.25
CA PRO A 227 -3.43 21.34 -10.07
C PRO A 227 -2.55 20.09 -10.13
N GLY A 228 -1.23 20.28 -10.30
CA GLY A 228 -0.27 19.18 -10.37
C GLY A 228 0.15 18.67 -8.99
N ARG A 229 0.37 17.36 -8.85
CA ARG A 229 0.98 16.77 -7.66
C ARG A 229 2.41 17.23 -7.50
N ALA A 230 3.20 17.31 -8.58
CA ALA A 230 4.57 17.80 -8.54
C ALA A 230 4.66 19.23 -7.97
N GLU A 231 3.80 20.12 -8.48
CA GLU A 231 3.66 21.50 -8.00
C GLU A 231 3.16 21.57 -6.55
N SER A 232 2.32 20.61 -6.15
CA SER A 232 1.92 20.41 -4.75
C SER A 232 2.94 19.63 -3.91
N HIS A 233 4.22 19.66 -4.28
CA HIS A 233 5.35 19.07 -3.53
C HIS A 233 5.33 17.54 -3.39
N CYS A 234 4.59 16.81 -4.24
CA CYS A 234 4.57 15.36 -4.22
C CYS A 234 5.97 14.77 -4.48
N ARG A 235 6.40 13.88 -3.59
CA ARG A 235 7.69 13.14 -3.72
C ARG A 235 7.59 11.88 -4.57
N PHE A 236 6.43 11.61 -5.16
CA PHE A 236 6.13 10.40 -5.92
C PHE A 236 6.50 9.08 -5.18
N CYS A 237 6.28 9.04 -3.85
CA CYS A 237 6.73 7.92 -3.02
C CYS A 237 5.81 6.69 -3.02
N GLY A 238 4.64 6.76 -3.64
CA GLY A 238 3.67 5.65 -3.75
C GLY A 238 2.89 5.34 -2.47
N ALA A 239 3.15 5.99 -1.33
CA ALA A 239 2.46 5.69 -0.07
C ALA A 239 0.93 5.82 -0.17
N CYS A 240 0.43 6.80 -0.93
CA CYS A 240 -1.00 6.99 -1.16
C CYS A 240 -1.62 5.89 -2.05
N VAL A 241 -0.84 5.33 -2.97
CA VAL A 241 -1.24 4.21 -3.85
C VAL A 241 -1.34 2.92 -3.01
N GLU A 242 -0.36 2.64 -2.16
CA GLU A 242 -0.33 1.42 -1.33
C GLU A 242 -1.51 1.32 -0.35
N VAL A 243 -1.97 2.45 0.19
CA VAL A 243 -3.05 2.47 1.20
C VAL A 243 -4.44 2.62 0.60
N CYS A 244 -4.54 2.81 -0.73
CA CYS A 244 -5.82 3.02 -1.40
C CYS A 244 -6.63 1.71 -1.36
N PRO A 245 -7.83 1.68 -0.73
CA PRO A 245 -8.63 0.46 -0.66
C PRO A 245 -9.37 0.14 -1.96
N THR A 246 -9.28 1.03 -2.95
CA THR A 246 -9.93 0.96 -4.27
C THR A 246 -8.93 1.24 -5.38
N GLY A 247 -9.39 1.29 -6.64
CA GLY A 247 -8.57 1.66 -7.79
C GLY A 247 -8.42 3.17 -8.01
N ALA A 248 -8.73 4.02 -7.02
CA ALA A 248 -8.71 5.46 -7.22
C ALA A 248 -7.30 6.01 -7.45
N LEU A 249 -6.29 5.51 -6.75
CA LEU A 249 -4.89 5.86 -6.95
C LEU A 249 -4.13 4.59 -7.29
N LEU A 250 -3.48 4.58 -8.46
CA LEU A 250 -2.79 3.40 -8.99
C LEU A 250 -1.41 3.74 -9.54
N ASP A 251 -0.53 2.77 -9.47
CA ASP A 251 0.72 2.79 -10.23
C ASP A 251 0.43 2.49 -11.70
N LYS A 252 1.02 3.27 -12.61
CA LYS A 252 0.86 3.10 -14.07
C LYS A 252 1.40 1.75 -14.57
N ARG A 253 2.40 1.16 -13.90
CA ARG A 253 2.90 -0.20 -14.19
C ARG A 253 2.04 -1.27 -13.52
N HIS A 254 0.73 -1.03 -13.51
CA HIS A 254 -0.27 -1.78 -12.77
C HIS A 254 -0.06 -3.29 -12.93
N SER A 255 0.20 -3.96 -11.81
CA SER A 255 0.46 -5.39 -11.75
C SER A 255 -0.05 -5.94 -10.43
N VAL A 256 -0.74 -7.08 -10.51
CA VAL A 256 -1.31 -7.80 -9.37
C VAL A 256 -0.58 -9.12 -9.16
N GLY A 257 -0.64 -9.67 -7.95
CA GLY A 257 -0.03 -10.96 -7.63
C GLY A 257 1.51 -10.94 -7.68
N THR A 258 2.11 -12.03 -8.18
CA THR A 258 3.56 -12.28 -8.13
C THR A 258 4.38 -11.36 -9.05
N GLU A 259 3.78 -10.82 -10.11
CA GLU A 259 4.45 -9.92 -11.04
C GLU A 259 4.58 -8.48 -10.49
N ARG A 260 3.87 -8.17 -9.40
CA ARG A 260 3.87 -6.84 -8.79
C ARG A 260 5.25 -6.42 -8.30
N GLU A 261 5.94 -7.28 -7.56
CA GLU A 261 7.29 -6.97 -7.08
C GLU A 261 8.24 -6.75 -8.27
N ARG A 262 8.08 -7.54 -9.33
CA ARG A 262 8.92 -7.44 -10.51
C ARG A 262 8.77 -6.09 -11.24
N ALA A 263 7.54 -5.66 -11.42
CA ALA A 263 7.21 -4.39 -12.08
C ALA A 263 7.61 -3.16 -11.24
N LEU A 264 7.41 -3.21 -9.92
CA LEU A 264 7.66 -2.07 -9.03
C LEU A 264 9.13 -1.91 -8.63
N VAL A 265 9.91 -3.00 -8.65
CA VAL A 265 11.35 -3.01 -8.31
C VAL A 265 12.21 -3.42 -9.51
N PRO A 266 12.14 -2.70 -10.65
CA PRO A 266 12.79 -3.13 -11.89
C PRO A 266 14.32 -3.17 -11.76
N CYS A 267 14.90 -2.31 -10.92
CA CYS A 267 16.35 -2.27 -10.69
C CYS A 267 16.90 -3.60 -10.15
N ARG A 268 16.16 -4.30 -9.27
CA ARG A 268 16.57 -5.60 -8.72
C ARG A 268 16.56 -6.69 -9.79
N ASN A 269 15.54 -6.67 -10.67
CA ASN A 269 15.37 -7.68 -11.71
C ASN A 269 16.31 -7.47 -12.90
N ALA A 270 16.57 -6.21 -13.26
CA ALA A 270 17.53 -5.88 -14.31
C ALA A 270 18.98 -6.11 -13.87
N CYS A 271 19.27 -6.13 -12.56
CA CYS A 271 20.59 -6.50 -12.08
C CYS A 271 20.85 -7.99 -12.32
N PRO A 272 21.87 -8.38 -13.11
CA PRO A 272 22.14 -9.80 -13.41
C PRO A 272 22.44 -10.64 -12.15
N ALA A 273 22.97 -10.01 -11.10
CA ALA A 273 23.24 -10.64 -9.82
C ALA A 273 22.02 -10.64 -8.87
N GLY A 274 20.93 -9.94 -9.20
CA GLY A 274 19.74 -9.83 -8.35
C GLY A 274 19.98 -9.07 -7.04
N VAL A 275 20.89 -8.08 -7.05
CA VAL A 275 21.19 -7.24 -5.87
C VAL A 275 19.93 -6.45 -5.47
N ASP A 276 19.61 -6.47 -4.17
CA ASP A 276 18.50 -5.70 -3.60
C ASP A 276 18.89 -4.22 -3.48
N ILE A 277 18.78 -3.52 -4.61
CA ILE A 277 19.15 -2.11 -4.75
C ILE A 277 18.33 -1.19 -3.83
N PRO A 278 17.00 -1.36 -3.65
CA PRO A 278 16.27 -0.53 -2.69
C PRO A 278 16.76 -0.67 -1.25
N ARG A 279 17.12 -1.89 -0.80
CA ARG A 279 17.70 -2.09 0.54
C ARG A 279 19.09 -1.49 0.65
N LEU A 280 19.92 -1.64 -0.38
CA LEU A 280 21.22 -0.98 -0.49
C LEU A 280 21.09 0.54 -0.30
N LEU A 281 20.24 1.19 -1.09
CA LEU A 281 20.05 2.64 -1.05
C LEU A 281 19.49 3.13 0.29
N ARG A 282 18.62 2.35 0.94
CA ARG A 282 18.12 2.67 2.29
C ARG A 282 19.22 2.67 3.35
N HIS A 283 20.19 1.75 3.28
CA HIS A 283 21.33 1.77 4.19
C HIS A 283 22.25 2.96 3.91
N ILE A 284 22.51 3.28 2.63
CA ILE A 284 23.27 4.48 2.26
C ILE A 284 22.60 5.75 2.82
N ALA A 285 21.29 5.89 2.63
CA ALA A 285 20.52 7.04 3.12
C ALA A 285 20.53 7.18 4.66
N ARG A 286 20.84 6.10 5.39
CA ARG A 286 20.97 6.09 6.86
C ARG A 286 22.41 6.28 7.34
N GLY A 287 23.37 6.50 6.44
CA GLY A 287 24.79 6.58 6.78
C GLY A 287 25.39 5.23 7.21
N GLU A 288 24.87 4.11 6.70
CA GLU A 288 25.30 2.76 7.07
C GLU A 288 26.04 2.04 5.92
N PRO A 289 27.21 2.52 5.46
CA PRO A 289 27.90 1.98 4.27
C PRO A 289 28.30 0.51 4.43
N ALA A 290 28.73 0.07 5.63
CA ALA A 290 29.07 -1.33 5.88
C ALA A 290 27.87 -2.28 5.71
N LYS A 291 26.68 -1.88 6.20
CA LYS A 291 25.44 -2.65 5.99
C LYS A 291 25.03 -2.65 4.52
N ALA A 292 25.22 -1.52 3.83
CA ALA A 292 24.98 -1.38 2.40
C ALA A 292 25.90 -2.31 1.58
N ALA A 293 27.20 -2.37 1.89
CA ALA A 293 28.16 -3.27 1.27
C ALA A 293 27.79 -4.75 1.50
N ARG A 294 27.32 -5.10 2.70
CA ARG A 294 26.82 -6.46 3.01
C ARG A 294 25.68 -6.88 2.08
N VAL A 295 24.74 -5.99 1.76
CA VAL A 295 23.64 -6.28 0.82
C VAL A 295 24.16 -6.70 -0.56
N ILE A 296 25.25 -6.09 -1.03
CA ILE A 296 25.89 -6.47 -2.31
C ILE A 296 26.51 -7.86 -2.17
N ARG A 297 27.28 -8.10 -1.09
CA ARG A 297 27.99 -9.36 -0.84
C ARG A 297 27.10 -10.57 -0.62
N GLU A 298 25.83 -10.37 -0.28
CA GLU A 298 24.83 -11.45 -0.25
C GLU A 298 24.65 -12.13 -1.60
N LYS A 299 24.85 -11.39 -2.70
CA LYS A 299 24.66 -11.84 -4.08
C LYS A 299 25.95 -11.87 -4.90
N VAL A 300 26.92 -11.04 -4.54
CA VAL A 300 28.15 -10.85 -5.33
C VAL A 300 29.38 -11.06 -4.44
N PRO A 301 30.02 -12.24 -4.48
CA PRO A 301 31.18 -12.53 -3.63
C PRO A 301 32.37 -11.58 -3.90
N LEU A 302 32.56 -11.22 -5.17
CA LEU A 302 33.60 -10.29 -5.62
C LEU A 302 33.06 -8.86 -5.74
N ALA A 303 32.43 -8.36 -4.67
CA ALA A 303 31.68 -7.10 -4.67
C ALA A 303 32.51 -5.88 -5.12
N PHE A 304 33.79 -5.81 -4.73
CA PHE A 304 34.69 -4.75 -5.16
C PHE A 304 34.83 -4.75 -6.68
N ALA A 305 35.45 -5.79 -7.27
CA ALA A 305 35.66 -5.89 -8.71
C ALA A 305 34.36 -5.70 -9.52
N ALA A 306 33.29 -6.37 -9.11
CA ALA A 306 31.99 -6.30 -9.78
C ALA A 306 31.39 -4.88 -9.78
N SER A 307 31.62 -4.07 -8.75
CA SER A 307 31.12 -2.70 -8.69
C SER A 307 31.90 -1.75 -9.63
N TYR A 308 33.17 -2.05 -9.91
CA TYR A 308 33.97 -1.26 -10.87
C TYR A 308 33.67 -1.62 -12.32
N VAL A 309 33.45 -2.90 -12.64
CA VAL A 309 33.11 -3.36 -14.01
C VAL A 309 31.61 -3.37 -14.32
N CYS A 310 30.77 -2.86 -13.42
CA CYS A 310 29.32 -2.83 -13.56
C CYS A 310 28.87 -1.97 -14.76
N PHE A 311 28.14 -2.58 -15.70
CA PHE A 311 27.50 -1.92 -16.86
C PHE A 311 26.05 -1.44 -16.59
N HIS A 312 25.63 -1.46 -15.31
CA HIS A 312 24.47 -0.74 -14.77
C HIS A 312 23.12 -0.79 -15.53
N PRO A 313 22.64 -1.96 -15.98
CA PRO A 313 21.33 -2.07 -16.66
C PRO A 313 20.16 -1.69 -15.75
N CYS A 314 20.38 -1.75 -14.42
CA CYS A 314 19.39 -1.32 -13.43
C CYS A 314 19.11 0.18 -13.43
N GLU A 315 20.02 1.01 -13.97
CA GLU A 315 19.84 2.45 -14.10
C GLU A 315 18.96 2.79 -15.30
N GLU A 316 19.10 2.07 -16.41
CA GLU A 316 18.30 2.24 -17.64
C GLU A 316 16.81 2.02 -17.39
N VAL A 317 16.47 1.03 -16.56
CA VAL A 317 15.07 0.73 -16.19
C VAL A 317 14.58 1.48 -14.94
N CYS A 318 15.37 2.42 -14.43
CA CYS A 318 15.07 3.13 -13.19
C CYS A 318 13.85 4.04 -13.36
N ARG A 319 12.77 3.74 -12.64
CA ARG A 319 11.52 4.51 -12.68
C ARG A 319 11.68 5.97 -12.29
N ARG A 320 12.72 6.30 -11.51
CA ARG A 320 12.99 7.69 -11.12
C ARG A 320 13.28 8.59 -12.32
N GLY A 321 13.74 8.03 -13.45
CA GLY A 321 13.88 8.77 -14.70
C GLY A 321 12.58 9.34 -15.26
N GLU A 322 11.41 8.85 -14.84
CA GLU A 322 10.12 9.46 -15.19
C GLU A 322 9.84 10.74 -14.39
N ILE A 323 10.53 10.96 -13.27
CA ILE A 323 10.37 12.14 -12.40
C ILE A 323 11.50 13.14 -12.64
N ASN A 324 12.74 12.66 -12.64
CA ASN A 324 13.94 13.44 -12.90
C ASN A 324 14.98 12.56 -13.60
N GLU A 325 15.94 12.01 -12.86
CA GLU A 325 17.02 11.20 -13.40
C GLU A 325 17.10 9.83 -12.72
N PRO A 326 17.61 8.81 -13.41
CA PRO A 326 17.96 7.54 -12.80
C PRO A 326 18.89 7.70 -11.60
N ILE A 327 18.71 6.87 -10.58
CA ILE A 327 19.64 6.83 -9.45
C ILE A 327 20.96 6.25 -9.93
N SER A 328 22.09 6.89 -9.62
CA SER A 328 23.44 6.39 -9.92
C SER A 328 23.84 5.19 -9.03
N ILE A 329 23.20 4.05 -9.27
CA ILE A 329 23.36 2.80 -8.52
C ILE A 329 24.80 2.25 -8.62
N CYS A 330 25.43 2.33 -9.78
CA CYS A 330 26.81 1.89 -10.02
C CYS A 330 27.79 2.67 -9.15
N ARG A 331 27.69 4.01 -9.15
CA ARG A 331 28.50 4.88 -8.30
C ARG A 331 28.21 4.62 -6.82
N SER A 332 26.94 4.44 -6.46
CA SER A 332 26.54 4.09 -5.09
C SER A 332 27.17 2.78 -4.61
N LYS A 333 27.22 1.76 -5.47
CA LYS A 333 27.89 0.49 -5.19
C LYS A 333 29.40 0.67 -5.00
N ARG A 334 30.06 1.43 -5.89
CA ARG A 334 31.51 1.75 -5.80
C ARG A 334 31.84 2.46 -4.50
N PHE A 335 31.05 3.46 -4.13
CA PHE A 335 31.20 4.18 -2.87
C PHE A 335 31.16 3.23 -1.67
N VAL A 336 30.10 2.43 -1.52
CA VAL A 336 29.97 1.58 -0.32
C VAL A 336 31.02 0.48 -0.23
N VAL A 337 31.47 -0.09 -1.35
CA VAL A 337 32.54 -1.12 -1.32
C VAL A 337 33.94 -0.52 -1.11
N GLY A 338 34.12 0.76 -1.41
CA GLY A 338 35.34 1.51 -1.11
C GLY A 338 35.42 1.90 0.37
N GLU A 339 34.34 2.43 0.92
CA GLU A 339 34.24 2.86 2.33
C GLU A 339 34.33 1.70 3.33
N ASP A 340 33.88 0.50 2.94
CA ASP A 340 33.90 -0.68 3.81
C ASP A 340 35.31 -1.22 4.11
N GLY A 341 36.37 -0.64 3.50
CA GLY A 341 37.77 -0.93 3.83
C GLY A 341 38.21 -2.38 3.61
N ASN A 342 37.39 -3.21 2.95
CA ASN A 342 37.50 -4.68 2.98
C ASN A 342 37.48 -5.30 4.41
N GLU A 343 37.21 -4.52 5.46
CA GLU A 343 37.21 -5.01 6.86
C GLU A 343 36.04 -5.96 7.11
N VAL A 344 34.93 -5.76 6.41
CA VAL A 344 33.79 -6.67 6.47
C VAL A 344 33.93 -7.74 5.38
N ARG A 345 34.96 -8.59 5.51
CA ARG A 345 34.84 -9.98 5.09
C ARG A 345 34.11 -10.69 6.22
N PRO A 346 32.77 -10.75 6.25
CA PRO A 346 32.12 -11.56 7.27
C PRO A 346 32.72 -12.96 7.13
N ALA A 347 33.15 -13.55 8.25
CA ALA A 347 33.55 -14.95 8.27
C ALA A 347 32.49 -15.71 7.48
N LEU A 348 32.92 -16.52 6.51
CA LEU A 348 32.02 -17.33 5.68
C LEU A 348 31.12 -18.11 6.63
N GLU A 349 29.87 -17.66 6.80
CA GLU A 349 28.86 -18.41 7.54
C GLU A 349 28.58 -19.66 6.72
N ARG A 350 29.32 -20.72 7.05
CA ARG A 350 29.16 -22.06 6.47
C ARG A 350 28.04 -22.75 7.23
N ARG A 351 27.09 -23.31 6.48
CA ARG A 351 26.14 -24.27 7.03
C ARG A 351 26.87 -25.54 7.47
N SER A 352 26.20 -26.36 8.26
CA SER A 352 26.72 -27.67 8.69
C SER A 352 27.25 -28.47 7.49
N PRO A 353 28.39 -29.18 7.65
CA PRO A 353 28.96 -29.98 6.58
C PRO A 353 27.95 -30.97 6.01
N THR A 354 27.91 -31.05 4.68
CA THR A 354 27.04 -31.97 3.95
C THR A 354 27.73 -33.30 3.64
N GLY A 355 29.06 -33.38 3.84
CA GLY A 355 29.90 -34.53 3.45
C GLY A 355 30.12 -34.69 1.94
N LYS A 356 29.56 -33.79 1.12
CA LYS A 356 29.69 -33.81 -0.34
C LYS A 356 30.90 -32.98 -0.77
N LYS A 357 31.71 -33.53 -1.67
CA LYS A 357 32.84 -32.85 -2.31
C LYS A 357 32.46 -32.41 -3.72
N VAL A 358 32.80 -31.19 -4.11
CA VAL A 358 32.48 -30.63 -5.42
C VAL A 358 33.74 -30.05 -6.07
N ALA A 359 34.14 -30.61 -7.21
CA ALA A 359 35.21 -30.03 -8.02
C ALA A 359 34.67 -28.86 -8.86
N VAL A 360 35.26 -27.68 -8.72
CA VAL A 360 34.96 -26.52 -9.56
C VAL A 360 36.04 -26.36 -10.61
N ILE A 361 35.68 -26.51 -11.89
CA ILE A 361 36.60 -26.36 -13.01
C ILE A 361 36.53 -24.92 -13.54
N GLY A 362 37.64 -24.18 -13.38
CA GLY A 362 37.81 -22.81 -13.88
C GLY A 362 38.13 -21.80 -12.79
N SER A 363 39.10 -20.90 -13.06
CA SER A 363 39.59 -19.87 -12.13
C SER A 363 38.89 -18.52 -12.27
N GLY A 364 37.95 -18.39 -13.22
CA GLY A 364 37.24 -17.14 -13.49
C GLY A 364 36.20 -16.78 -12.41
N PRO A 365 35.58 -15.58 -12.51
CA PRO A 365 34.59 -15.10 -11.56
C PRO A 365 33.41 -16.06 -11.33
N ALA A 366 32.99 -16.77 -12.38
CA ALA A 366 31.94 -17.78 -12.30
C ALA A 366 32.35 -18.97 -11.42
N GLY A 367 33.55 -19.52 -11.63
CA GLY A 367 34.09 -20.62 -10.82
C GLY A 367 34.29 -20.21 -9.37
N LEU A 368 34.92 -19.06 -9.11
CA LEU A 368 35.11 -18.54 -7.76
C LEU A 368 33.77 -18.28 -7.04
N THR A 369 32.76 -17.77 -7.76
CA THR A 369 31.42 -17.56 -7.21
C THR A 369 30.73 -18.89 -6.88
N ALA A 370 30.85 -19.90 -7.75
CA ALA A 370 30.34 -21.24 -7.49
C ALA A 370 30.99 -21.85 -6.25
N ALA A 371 32.33 -21.83 -6.18
CA ALA A 371 33.10 -22.32 -5.02
C ALA A 371 32.67 -21.61 -3.72
N TYR A 372 32.52 -20.29 -3.75
CA TYR A 372 32.07 -19.50 -2.60
C TYR A 372 30.70 -19.95 -2.09
N TYR A 373 29.71 -20.09 -2.97
CA TYR A 373 28.35 -20.50 -2.55
C TYR A 373 28.26 -21.96 -2.15
N LEU A 374 29.04 -22.85 -2.78
CA LEU A 374 29.12 -24.26 -2.39
C LEU A 374 29.70 -24.41 -0.98
N ALA A 375 30.80 -23.70 -0.69
CA ALA A 375 31.40 -23.67 0.64
C ALA A 375 30.41 -23.12 1.70
N ARG A 376 29.66 -22.06 1.40
CA ARG A 376 28.60 -21.53 2.30
C ARG A 376 27.48 -22.54 2.57
N LYS A 377 27.17 -23.40 1.61
CA LYS A 377 26.17 -24.47 1.77
C LYS A 377 26.69 -25.69 2.54
N GLY A 378 27.97 -25.71 2.93
CA GLY A 378 28.58 -26.81 3.67
C GLY A 378 29.12 -27.93 2.76
N HIS A 379 29.38 -27.63 1.49
CA HIS A 379 30.11 -28.53 0.59
C HIS A 379 31.61 -28.26 0.66
N ASP A 380 32.42 -29.30 0.48
CA ASP A 380 33.88 -29.22 0.40
C ASP A 380 34.36 -29.07 -1.05
#